data_AF-A0A2J6WS97-F1
#
_entry.id   AF-A0A2J6WS97-F1
#
_cell.length_a   1.000
_cell.length_b   1.000
_cell.length_c   1.000
_cell.angle_alpha   90.00
_cell.angle_beta   90.00
_cell.angle_gamma   90.00
#
_symmetry.space_group_name_H-M   'P 1'
#
loop_
_entity.id
_entity.type
_entity.pdbx_description
1 polymer ?
#
loop_
_entity_poly.entity_id
_entity_poly.type
_entity_poly.pdbx_seq_one_letter_code
_entity_poly.pdbx_strand_id
1 'polypeptide(L)'
;MEVQGMLIGLIGWAATAILALGARRLADIEQRAMIVCSWLVWMIPGFGTFVRSGAMTIDAAALYVGISTMLLAGLLLVGIRGRKRVR
;
A
#
# COMPACT_ATOMS: atom_id res chain seq x y z
N MET A 1 12.81 -17.80 -3.42
CA MET A 1 11.52 -17.70 -2.69
C MET A 1 11.25 -16.31 -2.12
N GLU A 2 12.29 -15.53 -1.77
CA GLU A 2 12.13 -14.19 -1.17
C GLU A 2 11.33 -13.22 -2.05
N VAL A 3 11.70 -13.12 -3.33
CA VAL A 3 11.03 -12.27 -4.33
C VAL A 3 9.55 -12.63 -4.53
N GLN A 4 9.18 -13.91 -4.35
CA GLN A 4 7.79 -14.34 -4.53
C GLN A 4 6.88 -13.72 -3.47
N GLY A 5 7.34 -13.57 -2.22
CA GLY A 5 6.58 -12.88 -1.17
C GLY A 5 6.26 -11.45 -1.56
N MET A 6 7.28 -10.71 -2.02
CA MET A 6 7.12 -9.33 -2.51
C MET A 6 6.10 -9.22 -3.64
N LEU A 7 6.21 -10.11 -4.64
CA LEU A 7 5.29 -10.13 -5.77
C LEU A 7 3.87 -10.42 -5.32
N ILE A 8 3.66 -11.37 -4.40
CA ILE A 8 2.33 -11.68 -3.84
C ILE A 8 1.77 -10.44 -3.12
N GLY A 9 2.58 -9.77 -2.30
CA GLY A 9 2.18 -8.53 -1.63
C GLY A 9 1.77 -7.44 -2.61
N LEU A 10 2.59 -7.18 -3.63
CA LEU A 10 2.29 -6.16 -4.65
C LEU A 10 1.03 -6.49 -5.46
N ILE A 11 0.87 -7.74 -5.89
CA ILE A 11 -0.29 -8.19 -6.65
C ILE A 11 -1.56 -8.09 -5.80
N GLY A 12 -1.51 -8.55 -4.55
CA GLY A 12 -2.65 -8.49 -3.64
C GLY A 12 -3.08 -7.05 -3.34
N TRP A 13 -2.11 -6.15 -3.11
CA TRP A 13 -2.39 -4.73 -2.96
C TRP A 13 -3.00 -4.12 -4.22
N ALA A 14 -2.42 -4.38 -5.39
CA ALA A 14 -2.93 -3.86 -6.65
C ALA A 14 -4.37 -4.32 -6.94
N ALA A 15 -4.67 -5.59 -6.69
CA ALA A 15 -6.02 -6.13 -6.82
C ALA A 15 -6.99 -5.43 -5.85
N THR A 16 -6.60 -5.24 -4.60
CA THR A 16 -7.42 -4.53 -3.59
C THR A 16 -7.64 -3.08 -3.99
N ALA A 17 -6.62 -2.42 -4.56
CA ALA A 17 -6.73 -1.04 -5.00
C ALA A 17 -7.69 -0.87 -6.19
N ILE A 18 -7.64 -1.78 -7.17
CA ILE A 18 -8.57 -1.80 -8.30
C ILE A 18 -10.01 -1.98 -7.80
N LEU A 19 -10.23 -2.91 -6.86
CA LEU A 19 -11.56 -3.13 -6.27
C LEU A 19 -12.05 -1.90 -5.49
N ALA A 20 -11.18 -1.26 -4.72
CA ALA A 20 -11.52 -0.05 -3.97
C ALA A 20 -11.92 1.10 -4.90
N LEU A 21 -11.21 1.31 -6.02
CA LEU A 21 -11.57 2.31 -7.03
C LEU A 21 -12.90 2.00 -7.74
N GLY A 22 -13.21 0.72 -7.94
CA GLY A 22 -14.48 0.28 -8.54
C GLY A 22 -15.69 0.41 -7.61
N ALA A 23 -15.48 0.61 -6.31
CA ALA A 23 -16.53 0.62 -5.31
C ALA A 23 -17.31 1.95 -5.30
N ARG A 24 -18.35 2.05 -6.11
CA ARG A 24 -19.21 3.25 -6.25
C ARG A 24 -19.93 3.71 -4.97
N ARG A 25 -19.99 2.85 -3.94
CA ARG A 25 -20.62 3.18 -2.66
C ARG A 25 -19.70 3.96 -1.71
N LEU A 26 -18.39 3.95 -1.93
CA LEU A 26 -17.43 4.67 -1.09
C LEU A 26 -17.17 6.06 -1.67
N ALA A 27 -17.02 7.05 -0.80
CA ALA A 27 -16.52 8.36 -1.19
C ALA A 27 -15.06 8.26 -1.67
N ASP A 28 -14.65 9.18 -2.55
CA ASP A 28 -13.28 9.26 -3.10
C ASP A 28 -12.19 9.17 -2.01
N ILE A 29 -12.44 9.75 -0.83
CA ILE A 29 -11.50 9.72 0.30
C ILE A 29 -11.44 8.33 0.96
N GLU A 30 -12.57 7.65 1.09
CA GLU A 30 -12.65 6.33 1.72
C GLU A 30 -12.02 5.27 0.81
N GLN A 31 -12.23 5.36 -0.51
CA GLN A 31 -11.53 4.52 -1.48
C GLN A 31 -10.01 4.66 -1.36
N ARG A 32 -9.51 5.90 -1.31
CA ARG A 32 -8.08 6.19 -1.15
C ARG A 32 -7.53 5.69 0.18
N ALA A 33 -8.26 5.90 1.28
CA ALA A 33 -7.89 5.37 2.58
C ALA A 33 -7.79 3.85 2.55
N MET A 34 -8.74 3.15 1.91
CA MET A 34 -8.71 1.70 1.75
C MET A 34 -7.50 1.23 0.94
N ILE A 35 -7.12 1.93 -0.14
CA ILE A 35 -5.89 1.64 -0.91
C ILE A 35 -4.65 1.75 -0.01
N VAL A 36 -4.54 2.80 0.80
CA VAL A 36 -3.40 2.99 1.72
C VAL A 36 -3.39 1.94 2.82
N CYS A 37 -4.52 1.70 3.49
CA CYS A 37 -4.61 0.75 4.59
C CYS A 37 -4.33 -0.68 4.12
N SER A 38 -4.77 -1.05 2.92
CA SER A 38 -4.48 -2.37 2.35
C SER A 38 -2.99 -2.58 2.05
N TRP A 39 -2.22 -1.51 1.80
CA TRP A 39 -0.77 -1.61 1.61
C TRP A 39 -0.09 -2.27 2.82
N LEU A 40 -0.43 -1.83 4.04
CA LEU A 40 0.12 -2.40 5.27
C LEU A 40 -0.13 -3.91 5.37
N VAL A 41 -1.36 -4.33 5.08
CA VAL A 41 -1.76 -5.74 5.16
C VAL A 41 -0.97 -6.61 4.19
N TRP A 42 -0.82 -6.15 2.95
CA TRP A 42 -0.14 -6.90 1.90
C TRP A 42 1.37 -6.85 1.97
N MET A 43 1.95 -5.86 2.66
CA MET A 43 3.38 -5.83 2.93
C MET A 43 3.82 -6.83 4.00
N ILE A 44 2.90 -7.43 4.77
CA ILE A 44 3.22 -8.52 5.70
C ILE A 44 3.78 -9.75 4.96
N PRO A 45 3.09 -10.35 3.97
CA PRO A 45 3.70 -11.41 3.16
C PRO A 45 4.81 -10.88 2.24
N GLY A 46 4.76 -9.60 1.85
CA GLY A 46 5.77 -8.94 1.03
C GLY A 46 7.16 -8.94 1.64
N PHE A 47 7.29 -8.39 2.84
CA PHE A 47 8.53 -8.32 3.59
C PHE A 47 8.76 -9.51 4.51
N GLY A 48 7.71 -10.24 4.89
CA GLY A 48 7.81 -11.41 5.77
C GLY A 48 8.70 -12.52 5.21
N THR A 49 8.80 -12.66 3.88
CA THR A 49 9.74 -13.61 3.26
C THR A 49 11.20 -13.20 3.42
N PHE A 50 11.52 -11.90 3.32
CA PHE A 50 12.87 -11.38 3.54
C PHE A 50 13.27 -11.40 5.01
N VAL A 51 12.32 -11.17 5.92
CA VAL A 51 12.54 -11.34 7.36
C VAL A 51 12.81 -12.80 7.70
N ARG A 52 12.03 -13.72 7.12
CA ARG A 52 12.21 -15.16 7.36
C ARG A 52 13.51 -15.71 6.81
N SER A 53 14.02 -15.15 5.72
CA SER A 53 15.30 -15.58 5.13
C SER A 53 16.53 -14.93 5.78
N GLY A 54 16.34 -13.97 6.68
CA GLY A 54 17.43 -13.22 7.31
C GLY A 54 18.02 -12.10 6.43
N ALA A 55 17.43 -11.85 5.25
CA ALA A 55 17.84 -10.76 4.36
C ALA A 55 17.47 -9.37 4.89
N MET A 56 16.51 -9.29 5.82
CA MET A 56 16.00 -8.04 6.40
C MET A 56 15.60 -8.25 7.87
N THR A 57 15.82 -7.25 8.73
CA THR A 57 15.32 -7.31 10.11
C THR A 57 13.85 -6.86 10.19
N ILE A 58 13.16 -7.25 11.26
CA ILE A 58 11.77 -6.82 11.52
C ILE A 58 11.71 -5.29 11.62
N ASP A 59 12.65 -4.66 12.31
CA ASP A 59 12.70 -3.20 12.48
C ASP A 59 12.88 -2.48 11.14
N ALA A 60 13.77 -3.00 10.28
CA ALA A 60 13.96 -2.45 8.95
C ALA A 60 12.68 -2.59 8.11
N ALA A 61 12.03 -3.75 8.13
CA ALA A 61 10.78 -3.97 7.41
C ALA A 61 9.68 -3.01 7.91
N ALA A 62 9.54 -2.84 9.22
CA ALA A 62 8.58 -1.92 9.83
C ALA A 62 8.84 -0.47 9.38
N LEU A 63 10.10 -0.02 9.37
CA LEU A 63 10.47 1.31 8.87
C LEU A 63 10.12 1.49 7.39
N TYR A 64 10.49 0.54 6.53
CA TYR A 64 10.17 0.60 5.11
C TYR A 64 8.67 0.65 4.86
N VAL A 65 7.90 -0.20 5.54
CA VAL A 65 6.45 -0.26 5.42
C VAL A 65 5.82 1.04 5.95
N GLY A 66 6.27 1.56 7.09
CA GLY A 66 5.78 2.81 7.65
C GLY A 66 6.03 4.02 6.73
N ILE A 67 7.26 4.18 6.25
CA ILE A 67 7.65 5.30 5.37
C ILE A 67 6.90 5.20 4.03
N SER A 68 6.84 4.01 3.42
CA SER A 68 6.12 3.83 2.15
C SER A 68 4.61 4.09 2.29
N THR A 69 4.02 3.72 3.43
CA THR A 69 2.61 4.02 3.73
C THR A 69 2.37 5.53 3.85
N MET A 70 3.24 6.24 4.57
CA MET A 70 3.16 7.70 4.69
C MET A 70 3.32 8.39 3.34
N LEU A 71 4.27 7.94 2.52
CA LEU A 71 4.47 8.46 1.16
C LEU A 71 3.25 8.23 0.28
N LEU A 72 2.69 7.01 0.30
CA LEU A 72 1.49 6.67 -0.47
C LEU A 72 0.29 7.50 -0.03
N ALA A 73 0.08 7.66 1.28
CA ALA A 73 -0.96 8.52 1.83
C ALA A 73 -0.78 9.98 1.36
N GLY A 74 0.44 10.51 1.48
CA GLY A 74 0.79 11.86 1.02
C GLY A 74 0.49 12.06 -0.46
N LEU A 75 0.93 11.14 -1.32
CA LEU A 75 0.68 11.20 -2.77
C LEU A 75 -0.82 11.17 -3.10
N LEU A 76 -1.57 10.28 -2.45
CA LEU A 76 -3.01 10.17 -2.68
C LEU A 76 -3.79 11.39 -2.16
N LEU A 77 -3.31 12.06 -1.11
CA LEU A 77 -3.88 13.31 -0.59
C LEU A 77 -3.49 14.52 -1.47
N VAL A 78 -2.26 14.59 -1.97
CA VAL A 78 -1.82 15.64 -2.91
C VAL A 78 -2.65 15.61 -4.19
N GLY A 79 -2.98 14.41 -4.69
CA GLY A 79 -3.90 14.25 -5.83
C GLY A 79 -5.30 14.85 -5.61
N ILE A 80 -5.75 15.02 -4.36
CA ILE A 80 -7.02 15.70 -4.04
C ILE A 80 -6.90 17.22 -4.22
N ARG A 81 -5.79 17.81 -3.75
CA ARG A 81 -5.52 19.25 -3.92
C ARG A 81 -5.33 19.63 -5.39
N GLY A 82 -4.69 18.75 -6.17
CA GLY A 82 -4.54 18.92 -7.61
C GLY A 82 -5.89 18.97 -8.35
N ARG A 83 -6.79 18.00 -8.10
CA ARG A 83 -8.11 17.97 -8.75
C ARG A 83 -9.02 19.14 -8.36
N LYS A 84 -8.93 19.66 -7.12
CA LYS A 84 -9.70 20.84 -6.69
C LYS A 84 -9.25 22.15 -7.35
N ARG A 85 -8.00 22.27 -7.80
CA ARG A 85 -7.50 23.49 -8.48
C ARG A 85 -7.83 23.55 -9.98
N VAL A 86 -8.17 22.41 -10.57
CA VAL A 86 -8.39 22.28 -12.03
C VAL A 86 -9.88 22.27 -12.39
N ARG A 87 -10.78 22.13 -11.40
CA ARG A 87 -12.22 22.37 -11.55
C ARG A 87 -12.57 23.79 -11.15
#